data_AF-A0A2J0KQI0-F1
#
_entry.id   AF-A0A2J0KQI0-F1
#
_cell.length_a   1.000
_cell.length_b   1.000
_cell.length_c   1.000
_cell.angle_alpha   90.00
_cell.angle_beta   90.00
_cell.angle_gamma   90.00
#
_symmetry.space_group_name_H-M   'P 1'
#
loop_
_entity.id
_entity.type
_entity.pdbx_description
1 polymer ?
#
loop_
_entity_poly.entity_id
_entity_poly.type
_entity_poly.pdbx_seq_one_letter_code
_entity_poly.pdbx_strand_id
1 'polypeptide(L)' 'MGRLLKIRVVPDSKKEEIVQGRPLIVKVKEPASRGLANKACIKLVSKYFSSRVIIVSGGKRPNKTVEVFEK' A
#
# COMPACT_ATOMS: atom_id res chain seq x y z
N MET A 1 13.11 -6.97 12.40
CA MET A 1 12.10 -6.13 13.10
C MET A 1 11.20 -5.50 12.04
N GLY A 2 9.90 -5.38 12.31
CA GLY A 2 8.95 -4.78 11.37
C GLY A 2 8.80 -3.27 11.59
N ARG A 3 8.73 -2.48 10.51
CA ARG A 3 8.46 -1.04 10.55
C ARG A 3 7.01 -0.76 10.17
N LEU A 4 6.28 -0.11 11.06
CA LEU A 4 4.90 0.33 10.81
C LEU A 4 4.90 1.65 10.03
N LEU A 5 4.20 1.67 8.89
CA LEU A 5 4.03 2.82 8.02
C LEU A 5 2.54 3.10 7.79
N LYS A 6 2.18 4.38 7.84
CA LYS A 6 0.85 4.85 7.46
C LYS A 6 0.83 5.19 5.99
N ILE A 7 -0.09 4.58 5.25
CA ILE A 7 -0.25 4.79 3.82
C ILE A 7 -1.70 5.19 3.49
N ARG A 8 -1.88 5.92 2.39
CA ARG A 8 -3.18 6.23 1.80
C ARG A 8 -3.23 5.62 0.41
N VAL A 9 -4.13 4.67 0.21
CA VAL A 9 -4.36 4.02 -1.08
C VAL A 9 -5.41 4.78 -1.86
N VAL A 10 -5.08 5.15 -3.10
CA VAL A 10 -5.97 5.78 -4.07
C VAL A 10 -6.20 4.76 -5.20
N PRO A 11 -7.35 4.05 -5.18
CA PRO A 11 -7.73 3.12 -6.26
C PRO A 11 -8.16 3.89 -7.52
N ASP A 12 -8.36 3.17 -8.63
CA ASP A 12 -8.87 3.71 -9.89
C ASP A 12 -8.03 4.87 -10.46
N SER A 13 -6.72 4.88 -10.19
CA SER A 13 -5.80 5.87 -10.76
C SER A 13 -5.40 5.52 -12.20
N LYS A 14 -5.16 6.54 -13.02
CA LYS A 14 -4.68 6.34 -14.40
C LYS A 14 -3.32 5.65 -14.47
N LYS A 15 -2.49 5.77 -13.43
CA LYS A 15 -1.12 5.23 -13.35
C LYS A 15 -0.85 4.66 -11.97
N GLU A 16 0.06 3.68 -11.93
CA GLU A 16 0.62 3.10 -10.71
C GLU A 16 1.77 3.98 -10.22
N GLU A 17 1.65 4.56 -9.03
CA GLU A 17 2.61 5.55 -8.53
C GLU A 17 2.68 5.53 -7.00
N ILE A 18 3.88 5.68 -6.46
CA ILE A 18 4.11 5.91 -5.03
C ILE A 18 4.59 7.34 -4.86
N VAL A 19 3.81 8.14 -4.15
CA VAL A 19 4.21 9.48 -3.73
C VAL A 19 4.69 9.39 -2.29
N GLN A 20 5.99 9.62 -2.09
CA GLN A 20 6.58 9.68 -0.76
C GLN A 20 6.01 10.89 0.00
N GLY A 21 5.48 10.63 1.20
CA GLY A 21 4.86 11.63 2.06
C GLY A 21 4.54 11.04 3.44
N ARG A 22 4.00 11.85 4.35
CA ARG A 22 3.48 11.41 5.65
C ARG A 22 2.01 11.82 5.77
N PRO A 23 1.05 11.00 5.31
CA PRO A 23 1.17 9.58 4.94
C PRO A 23 1.64 9.33 3.50
N LEU A 24 2.21 8.14 3.25
CA LEU A 24 2.67 7.70 1.92
C LEU A 24 1.46 7.45 1.01
N ILE A 25 1.39 8.05 -0.17
CA ILE A 25 0.24 7.89 -1.06
C ILE A 25 0.57 6.84 -2.12
N VAL A 26 -0.26 5.81 -2.22
CA VAL A 26 -0.11 4.71 -3.19
C VAL A 26 -1.28 4.77 -4.14
N LYS A 27 -1.00 5.14 -5.39
CA LYS A 27 -1.98 5.13 -6.49
C LYS A 27 -1.88 3.79 -7.22
N VAL A 28 -3.01 3.12 -7.36
CA VAL A 28 -3.12 1.86 -8.10
C VAL A 28 -4.18 1.99 -9.18
N LYS A 29 -4.02 1.28 -10.30
CA LYS A 29 -5.02 1.26 -11.37
C LYS A 29 -6.22 0.43 -10.99
N GLU A 30 -5.98 -0.56 -10.14
CA GLU A 30 -6.95 -1.56 -9.73
C GLU A 30 -8.03 -0.95 -8.84
N PRO A 31 -9.28 -1.40 -8.99
CA PRO A 31 -10.38 -0.87 -8.20
C PRO A 31 -10.28 -1.30 -6.74
N ALA A 32 -10.94 -0.55 -5.85
CA ALA A 32 -11.08 -0.90 -4.43
C ALA A 32 -11.87 -2.22 -4.21
N SER A 33 -12.61 -2.65 -5.23
CA SER A 33 -13.50 -3.80 -5.17
C SER A 33 -12.76 -5.13 -5.03
N ARG A 34 -13.36 -6.07 -4.28
CA ARG A 34 -12.86 -7.45 -4.08
C ARG A 34 -11.42 -7.55 -3.57
N GLY A 35 -10.90 -6.49 -2.94
CA GLY A 35 -9.52 -6.45 -2.43
C GLY A 35 -8.44 -6.38 -3.52
N LEU A 36 -8.79 -6.01 -4.76
CA LEU A 36 -7.83 -5.89 -5.87
C LEU A 36 -6.81 -4.78 -5.58
N ALA A 37 -7.26 -3.59 -5.16
CA ALA A 37 -6.37 -2.52 -4.72
C ALA A 37 -5.46 -2.92 -3.54
N ASN A 38 -5.89 -3.84 -2.65
CA ASN A 38 -5.05 -4.32 -1.55
C ASN A 38 -3.89 -5.16 -2.08
N LYS A 39 -4.18 -6.10 -2.99
CA LYS A 39 -3.18 -6.95 -3.63
C LYS A 39 -2.19 -6.10 -4.44
N ALA A 40 -2.71 -5.17 -5.23
CA ALA A 40 -1.94 -4.21 -6.01
C ALA A 40 -1.00 -3.41 -5.11
N CYS A 41 -1.53 -2.81 -4.04
CA CYS A 41 -0.77 -2.03 -3.08
C CYS A 41 0.34 -2.86 -2.43
N ILE A 42 0.08 -4.08 -1.98
CA ILE A 42 1.11 -4.95 -1.37
C ILE A 42 2.22 -5.23 -2.39
N LYS A 43 1.88 -5.56 -3.64
CA LYS A 43 2.86 -5.83 -4.70
C LYS A 43 3.73 -4.61 -4.99
N LEU A 44 3.12 -3.43 -5.07
CA LEU A 44 3.79 -2.18 -5.41
C LEU A 44 4.70 -1.70 -4.27
N VAL A 45 4.21 -1.75 -3.03
CA VAL A 45 4.99 -1.37 -1.83
C VAL A 45 6.09 -2.39 -1.54
N SER A 46 5.84 -3.69 -1.72
CA SER A 46 6.85 -4.74 -1.60
C SER A 46 8.00 -4.55 -2.59
N LYS A 47 7.67 -4.24 -3.85
CA LYS A 47 8.68 -3.91 -4.88
C LYS A 47 9.47 -2.64 -4.53
N TYR A 48 8.82 -1.66 -3.93
CA TYR A 48 9.45 -0.39 -3.57
C TYR A 48 10.46 -0.54 -2.41
N PHE A 49 10.10 -1.31 -1.38
CA PHE A 49 10.96 -1.54 -0.21
C PHE A 49 11.83 -2.80 -0.35
N SER A 50 11.73 -3.56 -1.45
CA SER A 50 12.36 -4.87 -1.65
C SER A 50 12.21 -5.81 -0.44
N SER A 51 11.07 -5.70 0.25
CA SER A 51 10.83 -6.24 1.58
C SER A 51 9.45 -6.84 1.66
N ARG A 52 9.23 -7.77 2.60
CA ARG A 52 7.89 -8.34 2.81
C ARG A 52 7.00 -7.28 3.46
N VAL A 53 5.78 -7.12 2.94
CA VAL A 53 4.82 -6.12 3.42
C VAL A 53 3.51 -6.80 3.80
N ILE A 54 2.96 -6.44 4.95
CA ILE A 54 1.67 -6.94 5.44
C ILE A 54 0.78 -5.75 5.80
N ILE A 55 -0.50 -5.81 5.44
CA ILE A 55 -1.48 -4.82 5.88
C ILE A 55 -1.94 -5.23 7.29
N VAL A 56 -1.62 -4.43 8.30
CA VAL A 56 -2.02 -4.67 9.69
C VAL A 56 -3.42 -4.14 9.95
N SER A 57 -3.78 -3.00 9.35
CA SER A 57 -5.08 -2.37 9.56
C SER A 57 -5.52 -1.52 8.38
N GLY A 58 -6.84 -1.26 8.30
CA GLY A 58 -7.43 -0.43 7.24
C GLY A 58 -7.83 -1.19 5.97
N GLY A 59 -8.01 -2.51 6.02
CA GLY A 59 -8.33 -3.33 4.82
C GLY A 59 -9.57 -2.86 4.01
N LYS A 60 -10.51 -2.16 4.65
CA LYS A 60 -11.73 -1.57 4.04
C LYS A 60 -11.67 -0.05 3.85
N ARG A 61 -10.59 0.62 4.28
CA ARG A 61 -10.45 2.08 4.28
C ARG A 61 -9.29 2.52 3.37
N PRO A 62 -9.31 3.73 2.78
CA PRO A 62 -8.20 4.22 1.98
C PRO A 62 -6.94 4.48 2.83
N ASN A 63 -7.11 4.90 4.09
CA ASN A 63 -6.00 5.05 5.04
C ASN A 63 -5.72 3.70 5.71
N LYS A 64 -4.48 3.22 5.58
CA LYS A 64 -4.06 1.89 6.05
C LYS A 64 -2.76 1.99 6.82
N THR A 65 -2.54 0.98 7.66
CA THR A 65 -1.26 0.75 8.33
C THR A 65 -0.66 -0.52 7.78
N VAL A 66 0.55 -0.41 7.25
CA VAL A 66 1.33 -1.54 6.72
C VAL A 66 2.57 -1.76 7.56
N GLU A 67 2.94 -3.01 7.74
CA GLU A 67 4.19 -3.42 8.36
C GLU A 67 5.14 -3.90 7.28
N VAL A 68 6.32 -3.28 7.23
CA VAL A 68 7.41 -3.64 6.32
C VAL A 68 8.44 -4.42 7.13
N PHE A 69 8.68 -5.67 6.75
CA PHE A 69 9.71 -6.51 7.35
C PHE A 69 11.01 -6.27 6.61
N GLU A 70 11.87 -5.42 7.17
CA GLU A 70 13.23 -5.22 6.68
C GLU A 70 14.01 -6.54 6.84
N LYS A 71 14.87 -6.84 5.86
CA LYS A 71 15.65 -8.08 5.79
C LYS A 71 16.87 -8.03 6.70
#